data_AF-A0A960DDP0-F1
#
_entry.id   AF-A0A960DDP0-F1
#
_cell.length_a   1.000
_cell.length_b   1.000
_cell.length_c   1.000
_cell.angle_alpha   90.00
_cell.angle_beta   90.00
_cell.angle_gamma   90.00
#
_symmetry.space_group_name_H-M   'P 1'
#
loop_
_entity.id
_entity.type
_entity.pdbx_description
1 polymer ?
#
loop_
_entity_poly.entity_id
_entity_poly.type
_entity_poly.pdbx_seq_one_letter_code
_entity_poly.pdbx_strand_id
1 'polypeptide(L)'
;MLDKTRTVTKTAPPVTITQPAAPPPVQTPRRTPFVPPAPAPTTQRTTPRTSGNGDLGLRQPIRNPMCNGQGIVVVGSVTTPGRYAEGVQRLLDRYPGSSYLRTDQTCPSLRQATPEGHPIYAVYLPGGTTGPQLCAAVNAVGGDAYGKWLNYTDDPTIPIRC
;
A
#
# COMPACT_ATOMS: atom_id res chain seq x y z
N MET A 1 -10.16 30.02 -60.88
CA MET A 1 -10.63 28.75 -61.49
C MET A 1 -11.87 28.33 -60.72
N LEU A 2 -13.03 28.33 -61.39
CA LEU A 2 -14.36 28.11 -60.83
C LEU A 2 -14.82 26.72 -61.30
N ASP A 3 -15.11 25.81 -60.38
CA ASP A 3 -16.33 24.97 -60.40
C ASP A 3 -16.38 24.10 -59.13
N LYS A 4 -17.41 24.33 -58.31
CA LYS A 4 -17.65 23.68 -57.02
C LYS A 4 -18.77 22.66 -57.21
N THR A 5 -18.44 21.39 -57.01
CA THR A 5 -19.23 20.19 -57.25
C THR A 5 -20.62 20.25 -56.61
N ARG A 6 -21.67 19.99 -57.41
CA ARG A 6 -23.08 19.92 -56.98
C ARG A 6 -23.37 18.54 -56.35
N THR A 7 -23.88 18.52 -55.13
CA THR A 7 -24.38 17.31 -54.47
C THR A 7 -25.89 17.18 -54.68
N VAL A 8 -26.34 16.05 -55.24
CA VAL A 8 -27.75 15.73 -55.48
C VAL A 8 -28.27 14.87 -54.33
N THR A 9 -29.23 15.38 -53.55
CA THR A 9 -29.90 14.64 -52.47
C THR A 9 -31.07 13.83 -53.04
N LYS A 10 -31.00 12.50 -52.94
CA LYS A 10 -32.02 11.55 -53.40
C LYS A 10 -32.91 11.14 -52.23
N THR A 11 -34.19 11.52 -52.28
CA THR A 11 -35.24 11.17 -51.29
C THR A 11 -35.59 9.67 -51.37
N ALA A 12 -35.69 9.00 -50.22
CA ALA A 12 -36.08 7.59 -50.09
C ALA A 12 -37.61 7.42 -49.95
N PRO A 13 -38.21 6.31 -50.42
CA PRO A 13 -39.65 6.06 -50.29
C PRO A 13 -40.03 5.58 -48.87
N PRO A 14 -41.29 5.79 -48.43
CA PRO A 14 -41.76 5.36 -47.12
C PRO A 14 -42.05 3.84 -47.08
N VAL A 15 -41.65 3.18 -45.99
CA VAL A 15 -41.91 1.76 -45.72
C VAL A 15 -42.96 1.66 -44.61
N THR A 16 -44.09 1.02 -44.89
CA THR A 16 -45.16 0.76 -43.91
C THR A 16 -44.92 -0.58 -43.23
N ILE A 17 -44.83 -0.60 -41.88
CA ILE A 17 -44.66 -1.83 -41.09
C ILE A 17 -45.99 -2.17 -40.41
N THR A 18 -46.57 -3.31 -40.79
CA THR A 18 -47.77 -3.89 -40.17
C THR A 18 -47.35 -4.68 -38.93
N GLN A 19 -47.89 -4.33 -37.75
CA GLN A 19 -47.55 -4.93 -36.46
C GLN A 19 -48.65 -5.92 -36.01
N PRO A 20 -48.34 -7.18 -35.66
CA PRO A 20 -49.33 -8.15 -35.16
C PRO A 20 -49.83 -7.84 -33.74
N ALA A 21 -51.09 -8.20 -33.46
CA ALA A 21 -51.81 -7.92 -32.21
C ALA A 21 -51.27 -8.69 -30.98
N ALA A 22 -51.41 -8.06 -29.81
CA ALA A 22 -50.85 -8.49 -28.52
C ALA A 22 -51.66 -9.62 -27.81
N PRO A 23 -51.01 -10.48 -27.01
CA PRO A 23 -51.67 -11.46 -26.14
C PRO A 23 -52.19 -10.85 -24.81
N PRO A 24 -53.08 -11.53 -24.08
CA PRO A 24 -53.75 -11.00 -22.88
C PRO A 24 -52.82 -10.88 -21.65
N PRO A 25 -53.18 -10.06 -20.64
CA PRO A 25 -52.30 -9.75 -19.52
C PRO A 25 -52.23 -10.88 -18.48
N VAL A 26 -51.01 -11.26 -18.09
CA VAL A 26 -50.72 -12.16 -16.97
C VAL A 26 -50.66 -11.33 -15.68
N GLN A 27 -51.45 -11.72 -14.68
CA GLN A 27 -51.49 -11.07 -13.37
C GLN A 27 -50.19 -11.32 -12.58
N THR A 28 -49.55 -10.27 -12.09
CA THR A 28 -48.31 -10.33 -11.31
C THR A 28 -48.60 -10.40 -9.81
N PRO A 29 -47.97 -11.30 -9.03
CA PRO A 29 -48.10 -11.27 -7.57
C PRO A 29 -47.35 -10.07 -6.96
N ARG A 30 -47.98 -9.46 -5.96
CA ARG A 30 -47.51 -8.27 -5.23
C ARG A 30 -46.20 -8.57 -4.49
N ARG A 31 -45.11 -7.90 -4.88
CA ARG A 31 -43.84 -7.91 -4.13
C ARG A 31 -44.03 -7.25 -2.76
N THR A 32 -43.69 -7.96 -1.69
CA THR A 32 -43.39 -7.37 -0.39
C THR A 32 -42.15 -6.47 -0.50
N PRO A 33 -42.05 -5.36 0.26
CA PRO A 33 -40.84 -4.56 0.33
C PRO A 33 -39.71 -5.41 0.95
N PHE A 34 -38.65 -5.64 0.20
CA PHE A 34 -37.41 -6.21 0.71
C PHE A 34 -36.70 -5.13 1.53
N VAL A 35 -36.78 -5.24 2.86
CA VAL A 35 -35.95 -4.43 3.77
C VAL A 35 -34.54 -5.04 3.73
N PRO A 36 -33.51 -4.32 3.28
CA PRO A 36 -32.16 -4.83 3.32
C PRO A 36 -31.77 -5.07 4.80
N PRO A 37 -31.17 -6.22 5.15
CA PRO A 37 -30.65 -6.41 6.50
C PRO A 37 -29.56 -5.37 6.77
N ALA A 38 -29.61 -4.75 7.95
CA ALA A 38 -28.56 -3.85 8.42
C ALA A 38 -27.18 -4.54 8.32
N PRO A 39 -26.09 -3.82 7.97
CA PRO A 39 -24.77 -4.41 7.96
C PRO A 39 -24.44 -4.89 9.38
N ALA A 40 -24.25 -6.20 9.53
CA ALA A 40 -23.76 -6.77 10.77
C ALA A 40 -22.39 -6.15 11.09
N PRO A 41 -22.11 -5.77 12.35
CA PRO A 41 -20.76 -5.38 12.73
C PRO A 41 -19.85 -6.56 12.40
N THR A 42 -18.91 -6.35 11.48
CA THR A 42 -17.88 -7.33 11.18
C THR A 42 -16.96 -7.36 12.38
N THR A 43 -17.28 -8.19 13.37
CA THR A 43 -16.32 -8.63 14.39
C THR A 43 -15.27 -9.43 13.63
N GLN A 44 -14.24 -8.73 13.14
CA GLN A 44 -13.05 -9.35 12.61
C GLN A 44 -12.53 -10.25 13.73
N ARG A 45 -12.76 -11.55 13.57
CA ARG A 45 -12.21 -12.59 14.42
C ARG A 45 -10.70 -12.44 14.29
N THR A 46 -10.08 -11.79 15.28
CA THR A 46 -8.63 -11.79 15.48
C THR A 46 -8.22 -13.22 15.79
N THR A 47 -8.08 -14.04 14.76
CA THR A 47 -7.18 -15.19 14.86
C THR A 47 -5.84 -14.63 15.28
N PRO A 48 -5.21 -15.11 16.36
CA PRO A 48 -3.85 -14.72 16.69
C PRO A 48 -3.02 -15.03 15.46
N ARG A 49 -2.56 -14.00 14.75
CA ARG A 49 -1.61 -14.17 13.66
C ARG A 49 -0.38 -14.74 14.35
N THR A 50 -0.14 -16.04 14.19
CA THR A 50 1.06 -16.69 14.70
C THR A 50 2.20 -15.87 14.16
N SER A 51 2.82 -15.08 15.03
CA SER A 51 3.78 -14.07 14.65
C SER A 51 5.10 -14.77 14.37
N GLY A 52 5.15 -15.51 13.26
CA GLY A 52 6.34 -16.16 12.74
C GLY A 52 7.28 -15.11 12.14
N ASN A 53 8.59 -15.37 12.24
CA ASN A 53 9.67 -14.53 11.72
C ASN A 53 9.76 -13.12 12.36
N GLY A 54 9.58 -13.02 13.68
CA GLY A 54 9.76 -11.76 14.38
C GLY A 54 8.67 -10.72 14.11
N ASP A 55 7.53 -11.10 13.54
CA ASP A 55 6.37 -10.21 13.50
C ASP A 55 5.95 -9.82 14.93
N LEU A 56 5.48 -8.59 15.10
CA LEU A 56 5.08 -8.07 16.43
C LEU A 56 3.57 -8.18 16.66
N GLY A 57 2.83 -8.82 15.74
CA GLY A 57 1.37 -8.92 15.80
C GLY A 57 0.64 -7.58 15.64
N LEU A 58 1.29 -6.59 15.01
CA LEU A 58 0.71 -5.27 14.78
C LEU A 58 -0.33 -5.32 13.64
N ARG A 59 -1.16 -4.26 13.55
CA ARG A 59 -2.17 -4.13 12.48
C ARG A 59 -1.54 -4.14 11.10
N GLN A 60 -0.41 -3.44 10.98
CA GLN A 60 0.43 -3.52 9.81
C GLN A 60 1.32 -4.77 9.94
N PRO A 61 1.45 -5.61 8.91
CA PRO A 61 2.36 -6.75 8.98
C PRO A 61 3.81 -6.28 8.84
N ILE A 62 4.74 -7.03 9.46
CA ILE A 62 6.18 -6.84 9.25
C ILE A 62 6.52 -6.98 7.75
N ARG A 63 7.43 -6.13 7.27
CA ARG A 63 7.96 -6.18 5.91
C ARG A 63 9.36 -6.75 5.90
N ASN A 64 9.65 -7.51 4.84
CA ASN A 64 10.98 -7.99 4.52
C ASN A 64 11.29 -7.60 3.06
N PRO A 65 11.72 -6.34 2.81
CA PRO A 65 12.08 -5.90 1.47
C PRO A 65 13.33 -6.62 0.96
N MET A 66 13.41 -6.82 -0.36
CA MET A 66 14.57 -7.44 -0.99
C MET A 66 15.79 -6.54 -0.91
N CYS A 67 16.98 -7.15 -0.81
CA CYS A 67 18.26 -6.45 -0.86
C CYS A 67 18.67 -6.13 -2.31
N ASN A 68 17.91 -5.28 -2.98
CA ASN A 68 18.03 -4.95 -4.39
C ASN A 68 18.64 -3.56 -4.67
N GLY A 69 19.21 -2.91 -3.65
CA GLY A 69 19.76 -1.56 -3.74
C GLY A 69 18.74 -0.44 -3.54
N GLN A 70 17.50 -0.75 -3.13
CA GLN A 70 16.54 0.28 -2.75
C GLN A 70 17.01 1.05 -1.50
N GLY A 71 16.82 2.37 -1.49
CA GLY A 71 17.01 3.22 -0.34
C GLY A 71 15.78 3.25 0.56
N ILE A 72 16.00 3.21 1.86
CA ILE A 72 14.98 3.42 2.89
C ILE A 72 15.39 4.56 3.81
N VAL A 73 14.42 5.34 4.26
CA VAL A 73 14.61 6.36 5.29
C VAL A 73 14.13 5.76 6.61
N VAL A 74 15.06 5.49 7.52
CA VAL A 74 14.74 5.02 8.86
C VAL A 74 14.34 6.23 9.70
N VAL A 75 13.11 6.22 10.20
CA VAL A 75 12.54 7.32 11.01
C VAL A 75 12.58 7.02 12.51
N GLY A 76 12.87 5.77 12.87
CA GLY A 76 13.07 5.34 14.25
C GLY A 76 13.41 3.85 14.32
N SER A 77 14.09 3.47 15.40
CA SER A 77 14.42 2.08 15.71
C SER A 77 14.05 1.75 17.15
N VAL A 78 13.51 0.56 17.37
CA VAL A 78 13.12 0.06 18.69
C VAL A 78 13.96 -1.16 19.02
N THR A 79 14.65 -1.07 20.13
CA THR A 79 15.67 -2.05 20.55
C THR A 79 15.46 -2.57 21.96
N THR A 80 14.45 -2.05 22.67
CA THR A 80 14.16 -2.41 24.07
C THR A 80 13.30 -3.67 24.13
N PRO A 81 13.81 -4.80 24.68
CA PRO A 81 13.02 -6.00 24.87
C PRO A 81 11.74 -5.74 25.69
N GLY A 82 10.64 -6.37 25.30
CA GLY A 82 9.33 -6.17 25.94
C GLY A 82 8.60 -4.87 25.52
N ARG A 83 9.24 -3.98 24.76
CA ARG A 83 8.65 -2.71 24.28
C ARG A 83 8.59 -2.57 22.75
N TYR A 84 8.96 -3.61 22.00
CA TYR A 84 9.01 -3.57 20.54
C TYR A 84 7.66 -3.18 19.91
N ALA A 85 6.59 -3.90 20.23
CA ALA A 85 5.28 -3.69 19.62
C ALA A 85 4.75 -2.27 19.91
N GLU A 86 4.81 -1.83 21.16
CA GLU A 86 4.40 -0.49 21.57
C GLU A 86 5.21 0.61 20.87
N GLY A 87 6.54 0.49 20.89
CA GLY A 87 7.43 1.47 20.28
C GLY A 87 7.24 1.57 18.76
N VAL A 88 7.12 0.42 18.08
CA VAL A 88 6.90 0.37 16.63
C VAL A 88 5.53 0.93 16.28
N GLN A 89 4.47 0.56 16.99
CA GLN A 89 3.12 1.09 16.74
C GLN A 89 3.10 2.62 16.86
N ARG A 90 3.72 3.18 17.92
CA ARG A 90 3.84 4.63 18.10
C ARG A 90 4.55 5.32 16.94
N LEU A 91 5.60 4.72 16.40
CA LEU A 91 6.33 5.25 15.25
C LEU A 91 5.50 5.17 13.97
N LEU A 92 4.80 4.05 13.73
CA LEU A 92 3.89 3.90 12.59
C LEU A 92 2.76 4.94 12.62
N ASP A 93 2.18 5.20 13.80
CA ASP A 93 1.12 6.20 13.96
C ASP A 93 1.64 7.63 13.74
N ARG A 94 2.91 7.90 14.09
CA ARG A 94 3.57 9.20 13.87
C ARG A 94 3.93 9.45 12.41
N TYR A 95 4.31 8.41 11.67
CA TYR A 95 4.81 8.52 10.30
C TYR A 95 3.89 7.75 9.34
N PRO A 96 2.80 8.37 8.85
CA PRO A 96 1.89 7.71 7.92
C PRO A 96 2.60 7.31 6.63
N GLY A 97 2.29 6.10 6.12
CA GLY A 97 2.97 5.52 4.96
C GLY A 97 4.28 4.80 5.28
N SER A 98 4.71 4.81 6.55
CA SER A 98 5.86 4.02 6.99
C SER A 98 5.51 2.53 7.08
N SER A 99 6.54 1.69 7.06
CA SER A 99 6.47 0.26 7.33
C SER A 99 7.53 -0.10 8.36
N TYR A 100 7.41 -1.26 8.99
CA TYR A 100 8.46 -1.75 9.88
C TYR A 100 9.04 -3.06 9.37
N LEU A 101 10.30 -3.26 9.71
CA LEU A 101 11.09 -4.45 9.40
C LEU A 101 11.95 -4.82 10.61
N ARG A 102 12.47 -6.04 10.57
CA ARG A 102 13.51 -6.50 11.49
C ARG A 102 14.83 -6.58 10.74
N THR A 103 15.84 -5.88 11.23
CA THR A 103 17.06 -5.59 10.46
C THR A 103 17.91 -6.83 10.16
N ASP A 104 18.07 -7.76 11.11
CA ASP A 104 18.84 -9.00 10.90
C ASP A 104 18.22 -9.98 9.91
N GLN A 105 16.93 -9.84 9.63
CA GLN A 105 16.21 -10.71 8.72
C GLN A 105 15.99 -10.10 7.34
N THR A 106 16.35 -8.81 7.19
CA THR A 106 16.12 -8.06 5.96
C THR A 106 17.36 -8.06 5.07
N CYS A 107 18.42 -7.36 5.47
CA CYS A 107 19.64 -7.24 4.67
C CYS A 107 20.89 -7.14 5.54
N PRO A 108 22.05 -7.64 5.07
CA PRO A 108 23.33 -7.51 5.78
C PRO A 108 23.82 -6.06 5.95
N SER A 109 23.44 -5.16 5.02
CA SER A 109 23.69 -3.72 5.08
C SER A 109 22.91 -2.97 6.17
N LEU A 110 22.04 -3.68 6.90
CA LEU A 110 21.41 -3.16 8.11
C LEU A 110 22.11 -3.71 9.35
N ARG A 111 22.08 -2.94 10.44
CA ARG A 111 22.67 -3.39 11.70
C ARG A 111 21.97 -4.66 12.18
N GLN A 112 22.71 -5.74 12.36
CA GLN A 112 22.13 -7.05 12.67
C GLN A 112 21.55 -7.08 14.09
N ALA A 113 22.24 -6.51 15.07
CA ALA A 113 21.74 -6.44 16.43
C ALA A 113 22.27 -5.18 17.12
N THR A 114 21.73 -4.86 18.28
CA THR A 114 22.37 -3.91 19.21
C THR A 114 23.70 -4.46 19.74
N PRO A 115 24.55 -3.62 20.37
CA PRO A 115 25.75 -4.10 21.06
C PRO A 115 25.44 -5.19 22.11
N GLU A 116 24.25 -5.14 22.71
CA GLU A 116 23.77 -6.11 23.70
C GLU A 116 23.15 -7.37 23.08
N GLY A 117 23.13 -7.48 21.75
CA GLY A 117 22.62 -8.65 21.02
C GLY A 117 21.09 -8.68 20.84
N HIS A 118 20.38 -7.59 21.14
CA HIS A 118 18.94 -7.49 20.91
C HIS A 118 18.60 -7.22 19.43
N PRO A 119 17.50 -7.80 18.92
CA PRO A 119 17.02 -7.51 17.57
C PRO A 119 16.61 -6.04 17.45
N ILE A 120 16.76 -5.49 16.25
CA ILE A 120 16.41 -4.10 15.96
C ILE A 120 15.20 -4.08 15.05
N TYR A 121 14.12 -3.44 15.51
CA TYR A 121 12.94 -3.16 14.70
C TYR A 121 13.02 -1.74 14.19
N ALA A 122 13.19 -1.57 12.89
CA ALA A 122 13.26 -0.26 12.26
C ALA A 122 11.93 0.08 11.61
N VAL A 123 11.47 1.31 11.83
CA VAL A 123 10.36 1.91 11.09
C VAL A 123 10.94 2.79 10.00
N TYR A 124 10.46 2.61 8.77
CA TYR A 124 11.05 3.21 7.60
C TYR A 124 10.02 3.73 6.60
N LEU A 125 10.43 4.70 5.80
CA LEU A 125 9.75 5.18 4.60
C LEU A 125 10.57 4.79 3.35
N PRO A 126 9.94 4.63 2.18
CA PRO A 126 10.67 4.45 0.92
C PRO A 126 11.53 5.68 0.61
N GLY A 127 12.81 5.47 0.28
CA GLY A 127 13.77 6.52 -0.06
C GLY A 127 14.18 6.57 -1.53
N GLY A 128 13.57 5.77 -2.41
CA GLY A 128 13.94 5.70 -3.83
C GLY A 128 15.14 4.79 -4.10
N THR A 129 15.82 4.97 -5.24
CA THR A 129 16.91 4.10 -5.71
C THR A 129 18.18 4.87 -6.07
N THR A 130 18.21 6.18 -5.82
CA THR A 130 19.35 7.05 -6.10
C THR A 130 19.68 7.93 -4.91
N GLY A 131 20.95 8.29 -4.74
CA GLY A 131 21.41 9.16 -3.65
C GLY A 131 20.58 10.44 -3.49
N PRO A 132 20.31 11.21 -4.58
CA PRO A 132 19.48 12.41 -4.49
C PRO A 132 18.05 12.15 -4.03
N GLN A 133 17.40 11.07 -4.47
CA GLN A 133 16.06 10.71 -4.01
C GLN A 133 16.06 10.36 -2.52
N LEU A 134 17.06 9.60 -2.08
CA LEU A 134 17.20 9.21 -0.68
C LEU A 134 17.44 10.44 0.19
N CYS A 135 18.32 11.34 -0.24
CA CYS A 135 18.58 12.58 0.46
C CYS A 135 17.36 13.50 0.53
N ALA A 136 16.60 13.62 -0.56
CA ALA A 136 15.35 14.39 -0.56
C ALA A 136 14.34 13.79 0.44
N ALA A 137 14.23 12.45 0.49
CA ALA A 137 13.35 11.77 1.43
C ALA A 137 13.80 11.92 2.90
N VAL A 138 15.11 11.84 3.18
CA VAL A 138 15.67 12.10 4.52
C VAL A 138 15.36 13.53 4.95
N ASN A 139 15.64 14.51 4.08
CA ASN A 139 15.40 15.93 4.36
C ASN A 139 13.90 16.26 4.53
N ALA A 140 13.01 15.57 3.81
CA ALA A 140 11.57 15.75 3.95
C ALA A 140 11.04 15.30 5.32
N VAL A 141 11.66 14.29 5.93
CA VAL A 141 11.33 13.85 7.29
C VAL A 141 12.02 14.74 8.33
N GLY A 142 13.32 15.00 8.13
CA GLY A 142 14.15 15.76 9.05
C GLY A 142 14.40 15.07 10.40
N GLY A 143 14.95 15.83 11.36
CA GLY A 143 15.27 15.34 12.70
C GLY A 143 16.36 14.27 12.69
N ASP A 144 16.13 13.17 13.39
CA ASP A 144 17.07 12.04 13.51
C ASP A 144 16.93 11.00 12.38
N ALA A 145 16.10 11.26 11.37
CA ALA A 145 15.92 10.36 10.25
C ALA A 145 17.22 10.20 9.46
N TYR A 146 17.44 9.00 8.91
CA TYR A 146 18.63 8.72 8.11
C TYR A 146 18.36 7.69 7.02
N GLY A 147 19.16 7.73 5.97
CA GLY A 147 19.08 6.80 4.87
C GLY A 147 19.88 5.52 5.11
N LYS A 148 19.39 4.41 4.55
CA LYS A 148 20.13 3.15 4.37
C LYS A 148 19.84 2.56 3.00
N TRP A 149 20.85 1.97 2.37
CA TRP A 149 20.67 1.12 1.21
C TRP A 149 20.36 -0.31 1.65
N LEU A 150 19.37 -0.93 1.02
CA LEU A 150 19.05 -2.34 1.19
C LEU A 150 19.85 -3.16 0.19
N ASN A 151 21.07 -3.52 0.55
CA ASN A 151 21.94 -4.38 -0.28
C ASN A 151 22.80 -5.32 0.58
N TYR A 152 23.75 -6.02 -0.05
CA TYR A 152 24.61 -7.00 0.62
C TYR A 152 26.00 -6.46 1.01
N THR A 153 26.36 -5.26 0.59
CA THR A 153 27.76 -4.79 0.58
C THR A 153 28.00 -3.52 1.38
N ASP A 154 26.98 -2.67 1.56
CA ASP A 154 27.13 -1.43 2.31
C ASP A 154 27.35 -1.70 3.81
N ASP A 155 28.13 -0.83 4.44
CA ASP A 155 28.45 -0.96 5.84
C ASP A 155 27.19 -0.75 6.71
N PRO A 156 26.82 -1.73 7.56
CA PRO A 156 25.65 -1.63 8.42
C PRO A 156 25.74 -0.55 9.49
N THR A 157 26.92 -0.03 9.79
CA THR A 157 27.17 1.00 10.80
C THR A 157 27.13 2.42 10.25
N ILE A 158 27.25 2.61 8.93
CA ILE A 158 27.31 3.94 8.32
C ILE A 158 25.90 4.42 7.93
N PRO A 159 25.32 5.43 8.60
CA PRO A 159 24.08 6.03 8.17
C PRO A 159 24.33 7.02 7.03
N ILE A 160 23.38 7.12 6.09
CA ILE A 160 23.39 8.15 5.06
C ILE A 160 22.73 9.37 5.66
N ARG A 161 23.55 10.39 5.95
CA ARG A 161 23.09 11.70 6.39
C ARG A 161 23.08 12.63 5.20
N CYS A 162 21.94 13.27 5.01
CA CYS A 162 21.71 14.38 4.13
C CYS A 162 21.04 15.47 4.99
#